data_AF-A0A2N5SPM2-F1
#
_entry.id   AF-A0A2N5SPM2-F1
#
_cell.length_a   1.000
_cell.length_b   1.000
_cell.length_c   1.000
_cell.angle_alpha   90.00
_cell.angle_beta   90.00
_cell.angle_gamma   90.00
#
_symmetry.space_group_name_H-M   'P 1'
#
loop_
_entity.id
_entity.type
_entity.pdbx_description
1 polymer ?
#
loop_
_entity_poly.entity_id
_entity_poly.type
_entity_poly.pdbx_seq_one_letter_code
_entity_poly.pdbx_strand_id
1 'polypeptide(L)'
;MIFSSTRSAGHVHKPLIRFLGKRVLDSPAPAATSHPLAPEEIKSKFSDFIQLQKNPKAPSASSSSSSSSSTHPSQPKERVLWYDDSSQLPWNYNTPSSLEIELINGGGVAR
;
A
#
# COMPACT_ATOMS: atom_id res chain seq x y z
N MET A 1 26.06 38.84 16.10
CA MET A 1 26.02 38.61 14.63
C MET A 1 26.49 37.19 14.39
N ILE A 2 25.62 36.29 13.94
CA ILE A 2 25.89 34.86 13.82
C ILE A 2 26.08 34.57 12.33
N PHE A 3 27.30 34.20 11.91
CA PHE A 3 27.59 33.85 10.52
C PHE A 3 27.21 32.38 10.30
N SER A 4 26.16 32.13 9.51
CA SER A 4 25.78 30.78 9.08
C SER A 4 26.73 30.32 7.98
N SER A 5 27.63 29.40 8.32
CA SER A 5 28.50 28.72 7.37
C SER A 5 27.65 27.85 6.43
N THR A 6 27.52 28.25 5.16
CA THR A 6 26.92 27.42 4.11
C THR A 6 27.90 26.33 3.73
N ARG A 7 27.73 25.14 4.31
CA ARG A 7 28.48 23.94 3.91
C ARG A 7 28.16 23.63 2.44
N SER A 8 29.11 23.91 1.55
CA SER A 8 29.05 23.52 0.14
C SER A 8 28.85 22.01 0.04
N ALA A 9 27.69 21.59 -0.44
CA ALA A 9 27.36 20.18 -0.67
C ALA A 9 28.08 19.70 -1.94
N GLY A 10 29.40 19.60 -1.87
CA GLY A 10 30.19 18.88 -2.85
C GLY A 10 29.77 17.41 -2.81
N HIS A 11 29.09 16.96 -3.86
CA HIS A 11 28.71 15.56 -4.08
C HIS A 11 27.43 15.07 -3.38
N VAL A 12 26.30 15.74 -3.62
CA VAL A 12 24.98 15.11 -3.42
C VAL A 12 24.81 13.98 -4.45
N HIS A 13 24.60 12.75 -3.99
CA HIS A 13 24.37 11.57 -4.83
C HIS A 13 23.20 11.83 -5.79
N LYS A 14 23.48 11.86 -7.09
CA LYS A 14 22.45 12.04 -8.11
C LYS A 14 21.63 10.75 -8.19
N PRO A 15 20.30 10.78 -8.03
CA PRO A 15 19.49 9.59 -8.17
C PRO A 15 19.62 9.05 -9.60
N LEU A 16 19.88 7.75 -9.73
CA LEU A 16 20.01 7.07 -11.02
C LEU A 16 18.69 7.14 -11.82
N ILE A 17 17.56 7.23 -11.13
CA ILE A 17 16.24 7.34 -11.74
C ILE A 17 15.82 8.81 -11.71
N ARG A 18 15.77 9.42 -12.89
CA ARG A 18 15.21 10.75 -13.11
C ARG A 18 13.77 10.58 -13.57
N PHE A 19 12.80 10.95 -12.74
CA PHE A 19 11.39 10.92 -13.14
C PHE A 19 11.13 12.01 -14.19
N LEU A 20 11.06 11.61 -15.46
CA LEU A 20 10.83 12.50 -16.62
C LEU A 20 9.37 13.02 -16.72
N GLY A 21 8.61 13.01 -15.62
CA GLY A 21 7.19 13.32 -15.58
C GLY A 21 6.28 12.08 -15.69
N LYS A 22 4.96 12.32 -15.80
CA LYS A 22 3.96 11.27 -15.99
C LYS A 22 4.04 10.78 -17.45
N ARG A 23 4.18 9.48 -17.66
CA ARG A 23 4.02 8.90 -19.01
C ARG A 23 2.56 9.11 -19.42
N VAL A 24 2.33 9.99 -20.39
CA VAL A 24 1.03 10.12 -21.06
C VAL A 24 0.98 8.99 -22.09
N LEU A 25 0.04 8.07 -21.92
CA LEU A 25 -0.28 7.12 -22.97
C LEU A 25 -1.11 7.88 -24.00
N ASP A 26 -0.73 7.83 -25.27
CA ASP A 26 -1.45 8.54 -26.36
C ASP A 26 -2.88 8.02 -26.57
N SER A 27 -3.21 6.88 -25.95
CA SER A 27 -4.52 6.26 -26.02
C SER A 27 -5.34 6.53 -24.75
N PRO A 28 -6.61 6.95 -24.87
CA PRO A 28 -7.51 7.02 -23.73
C PRO A 28 -7.68 5.62 -23.13
N ALA A 29 -7.55 5.54 -21.80
CA ALA A 29 -7.75 4.29 -21.08
C ALA A 29 -9.17 3.76 -21.33
N PRO A 30 -9.35 2.44 -21.51
CA PRO A 30 -10.66 1.84 -21.69
C PRO A 30 -11.56 2.14 -20.48
N ALA A 31 -12.87 2.21 -20.73
CA ALA A 31 -13.84 2.40 -19.66
C ALA A 31 -13.72 1.27 -18.62
N ALA A 32 -13.73 1.61 -17.33
CA ALA A 32 -13.75 0.61 -16.28
C ALA A 32 -15.07 -0.18 -16.36
N THR A 33 -14.98 -1.50 -16.51
CA THR A 33 -16.12 -2.42 -16.54
C THR A 33 -16.02 -3.44 -15.42
N SER A 34 -17.16 -3.95 -14.94
CA SER A 34 -17.18 -5.05 -13.99
C SER A 34 -16.59 -6.32 -14.62
N HIS A 35 -16.00 -7.18 -13.79
CA HIS A 35 -15.42 -8.43 -14.25
C HIS A 35 -16.53 -9.40 -14.70
N PRO A 36 -16.36 -10.14 -15.82
CA PRO A 36 -17.41 -11.03 -16.34
C PRO A 36 -17.80 -12.15 -15.37
N LEU A 37 -16.85 -12.64 -14.56
CA LEU A 37 -17.09 -13.66 -13.53
C LEU A 37 -17.52 -13.08 -12.16
N ALA A 38 -17.76 -11.77 -12.05
CA ALA A 38 -18.24 -11.21 -10.80
C ALA A 38 -19.68 -11.69 -10.49
N PRO A 39 -20.01 -11.92 -9.19
CA PRO A 39 -21.38 -12.12 -8.73
C PRO A 39 -22.33 -11.01 -9.22
N GLU A 40 -23.59 -11.35 -9.47
CA GLU A 40 -24.58 -10.41 -10.03
C GLU A 40 -24.79 -9.16 -9.17
N GLU A 41 -24.74 -9.32 -7.85
CA GLU A 41 -24.84 -8.23 -6.89
C GLU A 41 -23.77 -7.16 -7.15
N ILE A 42 -22.51 -7.57 -7.36
CA ILE A 42 -21.39 -6.67 -7.61
C ILE A 42 -21.51 -6.02 -8.98
N LYS A 43 -21.98 -6.76 -9.99
CA LYS A 43 -22.23 -6.21 -11.34
C LYS A 43 -23.25 -5.07 -11.29
N SER A 44 -24.32 -5.23 -10.50
CA SER A 44 -25.37 -4.22 -10.37
C SER A 44 -24.90 -2.95 -9.67
N LYS A 45 -23.99 -3.05 -8.70
CA LYS A 45 -23.49 -1.91 -7.89
C LYS A 45 -22.22 -1.27 -8.44
N PHE A 46 -21.61 -1.85 -9.47
CA PHE A 46 -20.35 -1.36 -10.02
C PHE A 46 -20.44 0.06 -10.59
N SER A 47 -21.56 0.41 -11.25
CA SER A 47 -21.79 1.78 -11.74
C SER A 47 -21.78 2.80 -10.61
N ASP A 48 -22.43 2.48 -9.50
CA ASP A 48 -22.57 3.36 -8.35
C ASP A 48 -21.21 3.56 -7.67
N PHE A 49 -20.40 2.50 -7.60
CA PHE A 49 -19.02 2.57 -7.12
C PHE A 49 -18.16 3.54 -7.94
N ILE A 50 -18.23 3.47 -9.28
CA ILE A 50 -17.48 4.38 -10.15
C ILE A 50 -17.93 5.84 -9.97
N GLN A 51 -19.22 6.07 -9.74
CA GLN A 51 -19.73 7.41 -9.44
C GLN A 51 -19.22 7.94 -8.11
N LEU A 52 -19.20 7.11 -7.06
CA LEU A 52 -18.65 7.46 -5.75
C LEU A 52 -17.15 7.78 -5.82
N GLN A 53 -16.38 7.07 -6.66
CA GLN A 53 -14.96 7.34 -6.84
C GLN A 53 -14.70 8.69 -7.52
N LYS A 54 -15.56 9.10 -8.47
CA LYS A 54 -15.46 10.40 -9.17
C LYS A 54 -15.87 11.57 -8.29
N ASN A 55 -16.84 11.35 -7.39
CA ASN A 55 -17.34 12.40 -6.51
C ASN A 55 -17.49 11.85 -5.08
N PRO A 56 -16.37 11.78 -4.33
CA PRO A 56 -16.38 11.27 -2.98
C PRO A 56 -17.19 12.21 -2.08
N LYS A 57 -18.47 11.89 -1.89
CA LYS A 57 -19.31 12.60 -0.93
C LYS A 57 -18.88 12.15 0.46
N ALA A 58 -18.31 13.05 1.25
CA ALA A 58 -18.02 12.79 2.65
C ALA A 58 -19.31 12.31 3.35
N PRO A 59 -19.29 11.19 4.10
CA PRO A 59 -20.48 10.74 4.79
C PRO A 59 -20.85 11.81 5.83
N SER A 60 -21.96 12.52 5.59
CA SER A 60 -22.60 13.32 6.63
C SER A 60 -23.06 12.35 7.72
N ALA A 61 -22.48 12.50 8.91
CA ALA A 61 -22.92 11.79 10.10
C ALA A 61 -24.35 12.20 10.44
N SER A 62 -25.33 11.45 9.93
CA SER A 62 -26.71 11.48 10.41
C SER A 62 -27.09 10.07 10.84
N SER A 63 -26.57 9.67 11.99
CA SER A 63 -27.05 8.53 12.76
C SER A 63 -28.35 8.91 13.46
N SER A 64 -29.48 8.43 12.95
CA SER A 64 -30.73 8.31 13.72
C SER A 64 -31.14 6.83 13.75
N SER A 65 -30.92 6.23 14.93
CA SER A 65 -31.75 5.23 15.66
C SER A 65 -32.82 4.46 14.85
N SER A 66 -33.01 3.14 14.91
CA SER A 66 -33.00 2.26 16.10
C SER A 66 -33.17 0.78 15.72
N SER A 67 -32.54 -0.09 16.52
CA SER A 67 -32.93 -1.46 16.92
C SER A 67 -33.21 -2.56 15.88
N SER A 68 -32.31 -3.55 15.81
CA SER A 68 -32.59 -4.88 16.38
C SER A 68 -31.30 -5.69 16.49
N SER A 69 -31.22 -6.45 17.59
CA SER A 69 -30.12 -7.30 17.98
C SER A 69 -29.79 -8.36 16.94
N SER A 70 -28.56 -8.34 16.42
CA SER A 70 -27.82 -9.58 16.19
C SER A 70 -26.36 -9.30 16.52
N THR A 71 -25.92 -9.88 17.63
CA THR A 71 -24.51 -9.97 18.00
C THR A 71 -23.86 -10.98 17.05
N HIS A 72 -23.69 -10.59 15.79
CA HIS A 72 -22.69 -11.24 14.96
C HIS A 72 -21.34 -10.75 15.49
N PRO A 73 -20.42 -11.64 15.93
CA PRO A 73 -19.07 -11.22 16.24
C PRO A 73 -18.54 -10.53 14.98
N SER A 74 -18.33 -9.23 15.09
CA SER A 74 -17.57 -8.48 14.10
C SER A 74 -16.29 -9.27 13.89
N GLN A 75 -16.12 -9.78 12.66
CA GLN A 75 -14.86 -10.38 12.25
C GLN A 75 -13.75 -9.46 12.76
N PRO A 76 -12.79 -9.96 13.55
CA PRO A 76 -11.80 -9.10 14.16
C PRO A 76 -11.17 -8.30 13.05
N LYS A 77 -11.24 -6.96 13.16
CA LYS A 77 -10.45 -6.03 12.34
C LYS A 77 -9.10 -6.68 12.14
N GLU A 78 -8.79 -7.00 10.89
CA GLU A 78 -7.60 -7.74 10.46
C GLU A 78 -6.42 -7.33 11.35
N ARG A 79 -6.12 -8.16 12.35
CA ARG A 79 -5.03 -7.90 13.27
C ARG A 79 -3.79 -8.17 12.43
N VAL A 80 -3.05 -7.13 12.10
CA VAL A 80 -1.71 -7.29 11.55
C VAL A 80 -0.90 -8.07 12.57
N LEU A 81 -0.65 -9.33 12.28
CA LEU A 81 0.15 -10.21 13.13
C LEU A 81 1.61 -9.85 12.90
N TRP A 82 2.17 -9.11 13.85
CA TRP A 82 3.60 -8.87 13.94
C TRP A 82 4.23 -10.00 14.74
N TYR A 83 5.28 -10.60 14.19
CA TYR A 83 6.06 -11.63 14.85
C TYR A 83 7.42 -11.05 15.20
N ASP A 84 7.79 -11.11 16.47
CA ASP A 84 9.12 -10.67 16.92
C ASP A 84 10.21 -11.69 16.58
N ASP A 85 9.83 -12.98 16.47
CA ASP A 85 10.73 -14.07 16.12
C ASP A 85 10.25 -14.81 14.87
N SER A 86 11.20 -15.09 13.98
CA SER A 86 11.04 -15.95 12.81
C SER A 86 10.47 -17.34 13.10
N SER A 87 10.69 -17.87 14.32
CA SER A 87 10.16 -19.18 14.73
C SER A 87 8.64 -19.23 14.87
N GLN A 88 7.99 -18.07 14.99
CA GLN A 88 6.54 -17.94 15.18
C GLN A 88 5.78 -17.86 13.85
N LEU A 89 6.50 -17.81 12.72
CA LEU A 89 5.90 -17.75 11.39
C LEU A 89 5.21 -19.09 11.08
N PRO A 90 4.00 -19.06 10.49
CA PRO A 90 3.28 -20.28 10.13
C PRO A 90 3.90 -21.03 8.93
N TRP A 91 4.89 -20.43 8.27
CA TRP A 91 5.68 -21.04 7.22
C TRP A 91 7.13 -21.23 7.68
N ASN A 92 7.80 -22.23 7.11
CA ASN A 92 9.21 -22.48 7.40
C ASN A 92 10.07 -21.33 6.85
N TYR A 93 10.66 -20.56 7.75
CA TYR A 93 11.58 -19.47 7.42
C TYR A 93 13.01 -19.92 7.73
N ASN A 94 13.87 -19.93 6.70
CA ASN A 94 15.28 -20.21 6.89
C ASN A 94 16.00 -18.91 7.24
N THR A 95 16.41 -18.76 8.50
CA THR A 95 17.11 -17.56 8.97
C THR A 95 18.51 -17.51 8.36
N PRO A 96 18.83 -16.49 7.55
CA PRO A 96 20.13 -16.40 6.90
C PRO A 96 21.24 -16.25 7.94
N SER A 97 22.36 -16.92 7.69
CA SER A 97 23.57 -16.81 8.49
C SER A 97 24.18 -15.40 8.40
N SER A 98 25.02 -15.03 9.37
CA SER A 98 25.67 -13.70 9.37
C SER A 98 26.50 -13.44 8.10
N LEU A 99 27.16 -14.48 7.57
CA LEU A 99 27.91 -14.39 6.32
C LEU A 99 27.00 -14.15 5.11
N GLU A 100 25.84 -14.81 5.05
CA GLU A 100 24.87 -14.56 3.99
C GLU A 100 24.29 -13.15 4.08
N ILE A 101 24.00 -12.68 5.30
CA ILE A 101 23.53 -11.31 5.52
C ILE A 101 24.59 -10.30 5.05
N GLU A 102 25.86 -10.50 5.39
CA GLU A 102 26.96 -9.65 4.91
C GLU A 102 27.14 -9.72 3.41
N LEU A 103 27.00 -10.90 2.80
CA LEU A 103 27.11 -11.06 1.36
C LEU A 103 25.96 -10.35 0.63
N ILE A 104 24.73 -10.46 1.13
CA ILE A 104 23.56 -9.77 0.57
C ILE A 104 23.72 -8.25 0.71
N ASN A 105 24.07 -7.78 1.91
CA ASN A 105 24.24 -6.35 2.19
C ASN A 105 25.46 -5.76 1.47
N GLY A 106 26.50 -6.56 1.28
CA GLY A 106 27.74 -6.22 0.59
C GLY A 106 27.66 -6.34 -0.93
N GLY A 107 26.51 -6.72 -1.49
CA GLY A 107 26.32 -6.81 -2.94
C GLY A 107 27.07 -7.98 -3.61
N GLY A 108 27.23 -9.10 -2.90
CA GLY A 108 27.87 -10.31 -3.41
C GLY A 108 29.38 -10.39 -3.17
N VAL A 109 29.95 -9.49 -2.37
CA VAL A 109 31.37 -9.53 -1.97
C VAL A 109 31.48 -9.80 -0.47
N ALA A 110 31.95 -10.99 -0.10
CA ALA A 110 32.39 -11.28 1.26
C ALA A 110 33.76 -10.61 1.50
N ARG A 111 33.97 -9.99 2.66
CA ARG A 111 35.22 -9.31 3.03
C ARG A 111 36.08 -10.20 3.92
#